data_AF-A0A939GY89-F1
#
_entry.id   AF-A0A939GY89-F1
#
_cell.length_a   1.000
_cell.length_b   1.000
_cell.length_c   1.000
_cell.angle_alpha   90.00
_cell.angle_beta   90.00
_cell.angle_gamma   90.00
#
_symmetry.space_group_name_H-M   'P 1'
#
loop_
_entity.id
_entity.type
_entity.pdbx_description
1 polymer ?
#
loop_
_entity_poly.entity_id
_entity_poly.type
_entity_poly.pdbx_seq_one_letter_code
_entity_poly.pdbx_strand_id
1 'polypeptide(L)'
;MKKLPLAVAISAALLLAACGKEAPKAEAPAAAPAAAPAAEAPKVEAPAAEAPKAAEAAPAAAPAVAEAPKAAETASIDGKSVYNKTCSMCHAAGVAGAPKPGDKENWAPRIAQGTETLYKHSIEGYTGNSGMMPARGGNPKLTDDEMKAAVDFMVAQSK
;
A
#
# COMPACT_ATOMS: atom_id res chain seq x y z
N MET A 1 24.00 -34.07 -52.80
CA MET A 1 24.26 -35.51 -53.04
C MET A 1 24.70 -36.13 -51.72
N LYS A 2 24.14 -37.21 -51.14
CA LYS A 2 22.91 -38.01 -51.39
C LYS A 2 22.32 -38.40 -50.00
N LYS A 3 20.99 -38.28 -49.85
CA LYS A 3 20.04 -39.11 -49.08
C LYS A 3 20.27 -39.45 -47.59
N LEU A 4 19.28 -39.02 -46.78
CA LEU A 4 18.88 -39.54 -45.46
C LEU A 4 18.15 -40.90 -45.59
N PRO A 5 18.15 -41.78 -44.57
CA PRO A 5 17.16 -42.85 -44.41
C PRO A 5 16.14 -42.59 -43.28
N LEU A 6 14.98 -43.24 -43.42
CA LEU A 6 13.73 -43.03 -42.67
C LEU A 6 13.32 -44.32 -41.94
N ALA A 7 13.03 -44.26 -40.63
CA ALA A 7 12.27 -45.24 -39.84
C ALA A 7 11.85 -44.53 -38.53
N VAL A 8 10.57 -44.31 -38.15
CA VAL A 8 9.32 -45.10 -38.15
C VAL A 8 9.24 -46.15 -37.03
N ALA A 9 8.68 -45.71 -35.89
CA ALA A 9 7.87 -46.46 -34.91
C ALA A 9 7.35 -45.41 -33.89
N ILE A 10 6.17 -44.81 -34.03
CA ILE A 10 4.85 -45.38 -33.73
C ILE A 10 4.78 -46.06 -32.36
N SER A 11 4.22 -45.34 -31.37
CA SER A 11 3.41 -45.91 -30.29
C SER A 11 2.59 -44.79 -29.65
N ALA A 12 1.41 -44.54 -30.24
CA ALA A 12 0.37 -43.76 -29.59
C ALA A 12 -0.56 -44.74 -28.86
N ALA A 13 -0.76 -44.56 -27.55
CA ALA A 13 -1.74 -45.30 -26.77
C ALA A 13 -2.68 -44.29 -26.09
N LEU A 14 -3.81 -44.01 -26.74
CA LEU A 14 -4.95 -43.39 -26.08
C LEU A 14 -5.66 -44.42 -25.21
N LEU A 15 -5.95 -44.06 -23.97
CA LEU A 15 -7.02 -44.69 -23.18
C LEU A 15 -7.90 -43.57 -22.60
N LEU A 16 -9.06 -43.37 -23.21
CA LEU A 16 -10.15 -42.58 -22.66
C LEU A 16 -11.03 -43.43 -21.73
N ALA A 17 -11.83 -42.72 -20.93
CA ALA A 17 -13.07 -43.16 -20.29
C ALA A 17 -12.96 -43.94 -18.96
N ALA A 18 -13.06 -43.19 -17.87
CA ALA A 18 -13.93 -43.55 -16.75
C ALA A 18 -14.68 -42.28 -16.29
N CYS A 19 -15.97 -42.17 -16.66
CA CYS A 19 -16.83 -41.10 -16.18
C CYS A 19 -17.48 -41.55 -14.86
N GLY A 20 -17.00 -41.01 -13.73
CA GLY A 20 -17.51 -41.32 -12.40
C GLY A 20 -18.16 -40.10 -11.77
N LYS A 21 -19.48 -39.98 -11.92
CA LYS A 21 -20.27 -38.94 -11.28
C LYS A 21 -20.94 -39.50 -10.03
N GLU A 22 -20.47 -39.12 -8.85
CA GLU A 22 -21.29 -39.17 -7.62
C GLU A 22 -20.74 -38.30 -6.48
N ALA A 23 -21.58 -37.34 -6.08
CA ALA A 23 -21.68 -36.67 -4.78
C ALA A 23 -23.21 -36.50 -4.56
N PRO A 24 -23.76 -36.20 -3.35
CA PRO A 24 -23.07 -35.73 -2.13
C PRO A 24 -23.56 -36.34 -0.80
N LYS A 25 -22.84 -36.08 0.30
CA LYS A 25 -23.38 -35.89 1.66
C LYS A 25 -22.31 -35.17 2.51
N ALA A 26 -22.39 -33.87 2.78
CA ALA A 26 -23.32 -33.17 3.67
C ALA A 26 -23.16 -33.60 5.15
N GLU A 27 -22.20 -33.00 5.87
CA GLU A 27 -22.32 -32.81 7.32
C GLU A 27 -21.58 -31.56 7.82
N ALA A 28 -22.37 -30.64 8.37
CA ALA A 28 -22.04 -29.51 9.23
C ALA A 28 -23.39 -29.09 9.89
N PRO A 29 -23.44 -28.38 11.03
CA PRO A 29 -22.34 -27.75 11.77
C PRO A 29 -22.34 -28.02 13.30
N ALA A 30 -21.30 -27.56 13.98
CA ALA A 30 -21.34 -27.18 15.40
C ALA A 30 -20.44 -25.93 15.57
N ALA A 31 -21.00 -24.71 15.55
CA ALA A 31 -21.66 -24.03 16.68
C ALA A 31 -20.65 -23.29 17.60
N ALA A 32 -20.59 -21.97 17.42
CA ALA A 32 -20.07 -21.04 18.43
C ALA A 32 -21.14 -20.79 19.52
N PRO A 33 -20.73 -20.26 20.69
CA PRO A 33 -21.16 -18.92 21.08
C PRO A 33 -19.93 -17.99 21.26
N ALA A 34 -19.96 -16.72 20.83
CA ALA A 34 -20.55 -15.56 21.52
C ALA A 34 -19.91 -15.31 22.90
N ALA A 35 -19.59 -14.09 23.35
CA ALA A 35 -19.55 -12.74 22.82
C ALA A 35 -18.92 -11.85 23.93
N ALA A 36 -18.60 -10.60 23.61
CA ALA A 36 -18.01 -9.54 24.44
C ALA A 36 -18.53 -9.40 25.91
N PRO A 37 -17.81 -8.63 26.75
CA PRO A 37 -18.07 -7.19 26.73
C PRO A 37 -16.82 -6.31 26.62
N ALA A 38 -17.06 -5.04 26.27
CA ALA A 38 -16.09 -3.97 26.38
C ALA A 38 -16.01 -3.42 27.81
N ALA A 39 -14.86 -2.87 28.18
CA ALA A 39 -14.71 -1.83 29.19
C ALA A 39 -13.59 -0.90 28.69
N GLU A 40 -13.91 0.29 28.18
CA GLU A 40 -14.21 1.54 28.89
C GLU A 40 -12.95 2.42 29.01
N ALA A 41 -13.06 3.66 28.55
CA ALA A 41 -11.94 4.60 28.47
C ALA A 41 -11.91 5.53 29.69
N PRO A 42 -10.74 5.81 30.29
CA PRO A 42 -10.60 6.96 31.17
C PRO A 42 -10.47 8.23 30.31
N LYS A 43 -11.49 9.08 30.38
CA LYS A 43 -11.44 10.47 29.93
C LYS A 43 -10.68 11.30 30.97
N VAL A 44 -9.63 12.00 30.54
CA VAL A 44 -9.00 13.11 31.26
C VAL A 44 -8.79 14.20 30.21
N GLU A 45 -9.75 15.11 30.04
CA GLU A 45 -9.75 16.44 30.67
C GLU A 45 -8.46 17.23 30.41
N ALA A 46 -8.59 18.19 29.49
CA ALA A 46 -7.63 19.27 29.30
C ALA A 46 -7.82 20.34 30.38
N PRO A 47 -6.75 20.97 30.88
CA PRO A 47 -6.82 22.35 31.31
C PRO A 47 -6.73 23.27 30.08
N ALA A 48 -7.61 24.27 30.04
CA ALA A 48 -7.46 25.44 29.18
C ALA A 48 -6.44 26.44 29.81
N ALA A 49 -6.37 27.65 29.21
CA ALA A 49 -5.48 28.76 29.56
C ALA A 49 -4.02 28.60 29.06
N GLU A 50 -3.35 29.64 28.55
CA GLU A 50 -3.76 31.04 28.36
C GLU A 50 -2.98 31.67 27.19
N ALA A 51 -3.55 32.69 26.54
CA ALA A 51 -2.87 33.45 25.49
C ALA A 51 -2.30 34.77 26.05
N PRO A 52 -1.16 35.25 25.52
CA PRO A 52 -0.88 36.68 25.47
C PRO A 52 -0.72 37.20 24.03
N LYS A 53 -1.82 37.76 23.53
CA LYS A 53 -2.00 39.04 22.81
C LYS A 53 -0.77 39.85 22.27
N ALA A 54 -1.00 40.49 21.11
CA ALA A 54 -0.28 41.63 20.48
C ALA A 54 1.09 41.32 19.83
N ALA A 55 1.27 41.54 18.51
CA ALA A 55 1.50 42.82 17.80
C ALA A 55 2.84 43.48 18.22
N GLU A 56 3.73 43.95 17.34
CA GLU A 56 3.67 44.37 15.92
C GLU A 56 5.01 43.98 15.21
N ALA A 57 5.38 44.24 13.95
CA ALA A 57 4.84 45.05 12.85
C ALA A 57 5.27 44.51 11.45
N ALA A 58 4.91 45.22 10.37
CA ALA A 58 5.45 45.03 9.01
C ALA A 58 6.78 45.79 8.82
N PRO A 59 7.58 45.46 7.78
CA PRO A 59 7.54 46.38 6.64
C PRO A 59 7.75 45.75 5.24
N ALA A 60 7.25 46.50 4.24
CA ALA A 60 7.76 46.70 2.87
C ALA A 60 7.98 45.50 1.92
N ALA A 61 7.63 45.72 0.65
CA ALA A 61 7.58 44.70 -0.39
C ALA A 61 8.72 44.77 -1.43
N ALA A 62 8.85 43.65 -2.15
CA ALA A 62 9.44 43.43 -3.48
C ALA A 62 10.91 42.99 -3.59
N PRO A 63 11.29 42.22 -4.64
CA PRO A 63 10.46 41.51 -5.62
C PRO A 63 10.57 39.96 -5.52
N ALA A 64 9.72 39.25 -6.27
CA ALA A 64 9.65 37.79 -6.22
C ALA A 64 10.86 37.08 -6.87
N VAL A 65 11.43 36.12 -6.16
CA VAL A 65 12.18 34.98 -6.72
C VAL A 65 11.38 33.71 -6.46
N ALA A 66 11.35 32.80 -7.42
CA ALA A 66 10.48 31.62 -7.38
C ALA A 66 10.87 30.67 -6.24
N GLU A 67 10.05 30.63 -5.18
CA GLU A 67 10.17 29.59 -4.15
C GLU A 67 9.76 28.23 -4.74
N ALA A 68 10.65 27.25 -4.64
CA ALA A 68 10.26 25.85 -4.71
C ALA A 68 9.23 25.57 -3.61
N PRO A 69 8.23 24.70 -3.83
CA PRO A 69 7.12 24.53 -2.90
C PRO A 69 7.62 24.12 -1.52
N LYS A 70 7.55 25.05 -0.59
CA LYS A 70 7.83 24.84 0.82
C LYS A 70 6.81 23.85 1.34
N ALA A 71 7.26 22.65 1.70
CA ALA A 71 6.40 21.63 2.30
C ALA A 71 5.71 22.25 3.52
N ALA A 72 4.38 22.36 3.47
CA ALA A 72 3.62 22.92 4.57
C ALA A 72 3.78 22.00 5.78
N GLU A 73 4.19 22.57 6.92
CA GLU A 73 4.15 21.87 8.21
C GLU A 73 2.70 21.66 8.63
N THR A 74 2.06 20.63 8.06
CA THR A 74 0.97 19.94 8.72
C THR A 74 1.52 19.35 10.03
N ALA A 75 0.69 19.34 11.08
CA ALA A 75 1.07 18.71 12.35
C ALA A 75 1.55 17.28 12.07
N SER A 76 2.84 17.01 12.32
CA SER A 76 3.57 15.95 11.61
C SER A 76 2.95 14.57 11.82
N ILE A 77 2.23 14.08 10.81
CA ILE A 77 1.66 12.74 10.81
C ILE A 77 2.81 11.75 10.70
N ASP A 78 2.94 10.87 11.69
CA ASP A 78 3.97 9.82 11.68
C ASP A 78 3.67 8.76 10.59
N GLY A 79 4.16 9.04 9.38
CA GLY A 79 4.08 8.14 8.24
C GLY A 79 4.76 6.80 8.47
N LYS A 80 5.75 6.72 9.37
CA LYS A 80 6.38 5.45 9.76
C LYS A 80 5.45 4.60 10.64
N SER A 81 4.65 5.22 11.51
CA SER A 81 3.58 4.56 12.27
C SER A 81 2.48 4.03 11.35
N VAL A 82 2.04 4.80 10.35
CA VAL A 82 1.06 4.34 9.34
C VAL A 82 1.64 3.18 8.51
N TYR A 83 2.87 3.33 8.01
CA TYR A 83 3.60 2.28 7.30
C TYR A 83 3.68 0.99 8.12
N ASN A 84 4.13 1.09 9.37
CA ASN A 84 4.31 -0.07 10.25
C ASN A 84 2.99 -0.83 10.50
N LYS A 85 1.87 -0.12 10.64
CA LYS A 85 0.55 -0.69 10.95
C LYS A 85 -0.18 -1.28 9.73
N THR A 86 0.02 -0.71 8.54
CA THR A 86 -0.76 -1.08 7.35
C THR A 86 0.12 -1.55 6.19
N CYS A 87 1.07 -0.71 5.76
CA CYS A 87 1.81 -0.92 4.51
C CYS A 87 2.89 -2.02 4.62
N SER A 88 3.47 -2.21 5.81
CA SER A 88 4.55 -3.14 6.13
C SER A 88 4.25 -4.58 5.70
N MET A 89 2.99 -5.03 5.84
CA MET A 89 2.54 -6.38 5.52
C MET A 89 2.89 -6.83 4.10
N CYS A 90 2.85 -5.91 3.13
CA CYS A 90 3.28 -6.17 1.76
C CYS A 90 4.69 -5.62 1.50
N HIS A 91 4.95 -4.38 1.92
CA HIS A 91 6.13 -3.64 1.50
C HIS A 91 7.41 -3.94 2.28
N ALA A 92 7.38 -4.58 3.45
CA ALA A 92 8.61 -4.90 4.18
C ALA A 92 9.44 -6.00 3.48
N ALA A 93 8.77 -7.05 3.00
CA ALA A 93 9.39 -8.17 2.28
C ALA A 93 9.21 -8.11 0.76
N GLY A 94 8.38 -7.19 0.25
CA GLY A 94 8.04 -7.10 -1.18
C GLY A 94 7.06 -8.18 -1.65
N VAL A 95 6.11 -8.54 -0.78
CA VAL A 95 5.10 -9.58 -1.03
C VAL A 95 4.32 -9.24 -2.30
N ALA A 96 4.09 -10.24 -3.15
CA ALA A 96 3.40 -10.11 -4.43
C ALA A 96 3.96 -9.00 -5.35
N GLY A 97 5.26 -8.68 -5.25
CA GLY A 97 5.94 -7.68 -6.08
C GLY A 97 5.82 -6.24 -5.56
N ALA A 98 5.36 -6.04 -4.33
CA ALA A 98 5.32 -4.73 -3.70
C ALA A 98 6.73 -4.08 -3.59
N PRO A 99 6.89 -2.78 -3.89
CA PRO A 99 8.19 -2.11 -3.78
C PRO A 99 8.64 -1.99 -2.33
N LYS A 100 9.83 -2.53 -2.00
CA LYS A 100 10.41 -2.45 -0.65
C LYS A 100 11.04 -1.08 -0.40
N PRO A 101 10.76 -0.38 0.71
CA PRO A 101 11.50 0.82 1.07
C PRO A 101 13.01 0.52 1.17
N GLY A 102 13.84 1.41 0.64
CA GLY A 102 15.30 1.19 0.51
C GLY A 102 15.74 0.54 -0.81
N ASP A 103 14.82 -0.05 -1.58
CA ASP A 103 15.11 -0.64 -2.89
C ASP A 103 15.20 0.46 -3.98
N LYS A 104 16.31 1.21 -3.98
CA LYS A 104 16.48 2.40 -4.83
C LYS A 104 16.25 2.12 -6.32
N GLU A 105 16.64 0.95 -6.81
CA GLU A 105 16.44 0.57 -8.22
C GLU A 105 14.96 0.36 -8.55
N ASN A 106 14.17 -0.25 -7.65
CA ASN A 106 12.73 -0.38 -7.83
C ASN A 106 11.97 0.95 -7.64
N TRP A 107 12.48 1.85 -6.79
CA TRP A 107 11.85 3.13 -6.48
C TRP A 107 12.19 4.25 -7.45
N ALA A 108 13.38 4.29 -8.05
CA ALA A 108 13.75 5.31 -9.05
C ALA A 108 12.70 5.53 -10.16
N PRO A 109 12.20 4.50 -10.87
CA PRO A 109 11.17 4.69 -11.90
C PRO A 109 9.80 5.09 -11.33
N ARG A 110 9.55 4.87 -10.04
CA ARG A 110 8.30 5.27 -9.35
C ARG A 110 8.38 6.73 -8.92
N ILE A 111 9.49 7.15 -8.32
CA ILE A 111 9.77 8.54 -7.93
C ILE A 111 9.76 9.45 -9.18
N ALA A 112 10.26 8.94 -10.32
CA ALA A 112 10.19 9.64 -11.61
C ALA A 112 8.76 9.91 -12.13
N GLN A 113 7.72 9.25 -11.61
CA GLN A 113 6.31 9.53 -11.93
C GLN A 113 5.77 10.78 -11.20
N GLY A 114 6.54 11.34 -10.25
CA GLY A 114 6.14 12.46 -9.40
C GLY A 114 5.29 12.02 -8.19
N THR A 115 5.42 12.75 -7.08
CA THR A 115 4.82 12.39 -5.80
C THR A 115 3.30 12.33 -5.85
N GLU A 116 2.64 13.26 -6.58
CA GLU A 116 1.19 13.27 -6.76
C GLU A 116 0.66 11.99 -7.39
N THR A 117 1.40 11.40 -8.34
CA THR A 117 1.05 10.12 -8.96
C THR A 117 1.14 8.98 -7.94
N LEU A 118 2.16 9.00 -7.07
CA LEU A 118 2.31 8.00 -6.00
C LEU A 118 1.20 8.13 -4.96
N TYR A 119 0.84 9.35 -4.56
CA TYR A 119 -0.29 9.60 -3.67
C TYR A 119 -1.59 9.07 -4.27
N LYS A 120 -1.91 9.44 -5.52
CA LYS A 120 -3.11 8.99 -6.22
C LYS A 120 -3.20 7.46 -6.27
N HIS A 121 -2.15 6.79 -6.75
CA HIS A 121 -2.09 5.33 -6.81
C HIS A 121 -2.22 4.67 -5.42
N SER A 122 -1.73 5.30 -4.36
CA SER A 122 -1.83 4.78 -3.00
C SER A 122 -3.24 4.95 -2.39
N ILE A 123 -3.92 6.05 -2.70
CA ILE A 123 -5.25 6.40 -2.15
C ILE A 123 -6.36 5.69 -2.93
N GLU A 124 -6.33 5.75 -4.26
CA GLU A 124 -7.33 5.15 -5.15
C GLU A 124 -7.09 3.65 -5.40
N GLY A 125 -5.85 3.18 -5.18
CA GLY A 125 -5.39 1.85 -5.56
C GLY A 125 -4.79 1.86 -6.98
N TYR A 126 -4.00 0.82 -7.28
CA TYR A 126 -3.27 0.74 -8.54
C TYR A 126 -2.95 -0.70 -8.93
N THR A 127 -3.37 -1.08 -10.14
CA THR A 127 -2.92 -2.31 -10.82
C THR A 127 -1.82 -1.95 -11.82
N GLY A 128 -0.65 -2.59 -11.71
CA GLY A 128 0.45 -2.42 -12.65
C GLY A 128 1.26 -3.69 -12.86
N ASN A 129 2.35 -3.58 -13.61
CA ASN A 129 3.19 -4.72 -14.00
C ASN A 129 3.77 -5.51 -12.82
N SER A 130 3.96 -4.87 -11.66
CA SER A 130 4.49 -5.52 -10.44
C SER A 130 3.41 -6.16 -9.57
N GLY A 131 2.12 -6.02 -9.88
CA GLY A 131 1.01 -6.51 -9.05
C GLY A 131 -0.05 -5.45 -8.78
N MET A 132 -0.85 -5.69 -7.72
CA MET A 132 -1.99 -4.87 -7.31
C MET A 132 -1.73 -4.24 -5.94
N MET A 133 -1.81 -2.92 -5.86
CA MET A 133 -1.88 -2.16 -4.61
C MET A 133 -3.35 -1.80 -4.34
N PRO A 134 -3.99 -2.35 -3.29
CA PRO A 134 -5.36 -1.98 -2.94
C PRO A 134 -5.45 -0.53 -2.47
N ALA A 135 -6.60 0.11 -2.71
CA ALA A 135 -6.92 1.46 -2.25
C ALA A 135 -6.64 1.62 -0.75
N ARG A 136 -5.93 2.69 -0.37
CA ARG A 136 -5.48 2.97 1.01
C ARG A 136 -4.73 1.80 1.67
N GLY A 137 -3.96 1.04 0.89
CA GLY A 137 -3.28 -0.16 1.37
C GLY A 137 -4.21 -1.25 1.91
N GLY A 138 -5.50 -1.24 1.53
CA GLY A 138 -6.53 -2.15 2.04
C GLY A 138 -7.18 -1.70 3.35
N ASN A 139 -6.80 -0.55 3.91
CA ASN A 139 -7.38 0.01 5.13
C ASN A 139 -8.24 1.25 4.80
N PRO A 140 -9.58 1.11 4.65
CA PRO A 140 -10.45 2.22 4.26
C PRO A 140 -10.60 3.30 5.35
N LYS A 141 -10.01 3.12 6.53
CA LYS A 141 -10.03 4.11 7.63
C LYS A 141 -8.89 5.13 7.55
N LEU A 142 -7.88 4.91 6.71
CA LEU A 142 -6.78 5.87 6.56
C LEU A 142 -7.27 7.13 5.84
N THR A 143 -6.93 8.28 6.40
CA THR A 143 -7.08 9.58 5.74
C THR A 143 -6.09 9.73 4.59
N ASP A 144 -6.36 10.68 3.69
CA ASP A 144 -5.47 10.95 2.55
C ASP A 144 -4.12 11.47 3.03
N ASP A 145 -4.08 12.21 4.14
CA ASP A 145 -2.85 12.76 4.70
C ASP A 145 -2.01 11.70 5.45
N GLU A 146 -2.65 10.71 6.10
CA GLU A 146 -1.96 9.50 6.58
C GLU A 146 -1.38 8.68 5.42
N MET A 147 -2.10 8.56 4.31
CA MET A 147 -1.59 7.89 3.11
C MET A 147 -0.40 8.63 2.49
N LYS A 148 -0.47 9.95 2.35
CA LYS A 148 0.65 10.79 1.87
C LYS A 148 1.87 10.63 2.78
N ALA A 149 1.70 10.74 4.09
CA ALA A 149 2.78 10.57 5.06
C ALA A 149 3.44 9.18 4.97
N ALA A 150 2.66 8.11 4.77
CA ALA A 150 3.20 6.76 4.57
C ALA A 150 3.98 6.64 3.24
N VAL A 151 3.48 7.23 2.14
CA VAL A 151 4.19 7.29 0.86
C VAL A 151 5.49 8.08 0.99
N ASP A 152 5.47 9.24 1.64
CA ASP A 152 6.64 10.07 1.89
C ASP A 152 7.70 9.34 2.71
N PHE A 153 7.31 8.63 3.76
CA PHE A 153 8.23 7.78 4.53
C PHE A 153 8.92 6.76 3.61
N MET A 154 8.14 6.02 2.80
CA MET A 154 8.67 4.97 1.92
C MET A 154 9.57 5.54 0.82
N VAL A 155 9.20 6.68 0.24
CA VAL A 155 10.01 7.42 -0.74
C VAL A 155 11.29 7.96 -0.10
N ALA A 156 11.23 8.51 1.11
CA ALA A 156 12.40 9.04 1.83
C ALA A 156 13.43 7.94 2.18
N GLN A 157 12.99 6.71 2.47
CA GLN A 157 13.91 5.57 2.63
C GLN A 157 14.57 5.13 1.30
N SER A 158 14.07 5.59 0.14
CA SER A 158 14.38 5.01 -1.18
C SER A 158 14.99 6.01 -2.19
N LYS A 159 15.36 7.21 -1.72
CA LYS A 159 16.19 8.19 -2.43
C LYS A 159 17.67 7.83 -2.24
#